data_AF-A0A959W1Z9-F1
#
_entry.id   AF-A0A959W1Z9-F1
#
_cell.length_a   1.000
_cell.length_b   1.000
_cell.length_c   1.000
_cell.angle_alpha   90.00
_cell.angle_beta   90.00
_cell.angle_gamma   90.00
#
_symmetry.space_group_name_H-M   'P 1'
#
loop_
_entity.id
_entity.type
_entity.pdbx_description
1 polymer ?
#
loop_
_entity_poly.entity_id
_entity_poly.type
_entity_poly.pdbx_seq_one_letter_code
_entity_poly.pdbx_strand_id
1 'polypeptide(L)'
;NSFGQEMLDAMAAARPQHKSYSGSQSALLGYIQGQPITPTPVALEPPDYYKLSGNWLRTVPILKPFADYDGYKIYVWGSDHDEAQDTDPFYAKLIEEGADSYNTPDPLNLARYLCENGIASADGEPRCPEQVCPEGQTGIAPDNCVDLPAIKVKGLRLSPAKGKLKAGKKKVLTLSITGTNGYKGRATIRLKSSNRNVKLKKSITVNLLSGKTLKKKITIRATRKARGKAKITASSGKFRSRSTLSIKSVCSKKKSGGGQVCGKTNHL
;
A
#
# COMPACT_ATOMS: atom_id res chain seq x y z
N ASN A 1 -13.01 19.61 33.38
CA ASN A 1 -14.03 18.59 33.72
C ASN A 1 -13.29 17.31 34.02
N SER A 2 -12.97 17.12 35.28
CA SER A 2 -12.14 16.03 35.80
C SER A 2 -12.93 15.33 36.91
N PHE A 3 -12.79 14.02 37.00
CA PHE A 3 -13.44 13.25 38.06
C PHE A 3 -12.50 13.13 39.26
N GLY A 4 -12.84 13.76 40.39
CA GLY A 4 -12.14 13.52 41.64
C GLY A 4 -12.26 12.05 42.08
N GLN A 5 -11.29 11.56 42.86
CA GLN A 5 -11.23 10.16 43.29
C GLN A 5 -12.53 9.70 43.99
N GLU A 6 -13.09 10.55 44.86
CA GLU A 6 -14.35 10.28 45.55
C GLU A 6 -15.53 10.09 44.58
N MET A 7 -15.55 10.84 43.49
CA MET A 7 -16.60 10.74 42.47
C MET A 7 -16.43 9.49 41.61
N LEU A 8 -15.20 9.08 41.32
CA LEU A 8 -14.90 7.82 40.62
C LEU A 8 -15.30 6.62 41.47
N ASP A 9 -14.98 6.64 42.77
CA ASP A 9 -15.36 5.58 43.71
C ASP A 9 -16.88 5.52 43.92
N ALA A 10 -17.56 6.67 44.01
CA ALA A 10 -19.02 6.73 44.09
C ALA A 10 -19.71 6.21 42.81
N MET A 11 -19.18 6.56 41.63
CA MET A 11 -19.69 6.06 40.35
C MET A 11 -19.50 4.54 40.22
N ALA A 12 -18.35 4.02 40.66
CA ALA A 12 -18.07 2.60 40.72
C ALA A 12 -19.08 1.88 41.62
N ALA A 13 -19.27 2.35 42.86
CA ALA A 13 -20.23 1.76 43.80
C ALA A 13 -21.68 1.78 43.28
N ALA A 14 -22.09 2.85 42.60
CA ALA A 14 -23.44 3.02 42.07
C ALA A 14 -23.72 2.15 40.82
N ARG A 15 -22.69 1.71 40.10
CA ARG A 15 -22.84 0.99 38.83
C ARG A 15 -21.89 -0.22 38.72
N PRO A 16 -22.08 -1.27 39.56
CA PRO A 16 -21.21 -2.46 39.57
C PRO A 16 -21.22 -3.23 38.24
N GLN A 17 -22.22 -3.00 37.39
CA GLN A 17 -22.40 -3.67 36.09
C GLN A 17 -21.78 -2.87 34.92
N HIS A 18 -21.30 -1.64 35.16
CA HIS A 18 -20.87 -0.73 34.09
C HIS A 18 -19.40 -0.96 33.70
N LYS A 19 -19.15 -1.07 32.38
CA LYS A 19 -17.90 -1.58 31.78
C LYS A 19 -16.69 -0.63 31.82
N SER A 20 -16.86 0.59 32.33
CA SER A 20 -15.84 1.65 32.42
C SER A 20 -15.17 1.72 33.81
N TYR A 21 -14.99 0.58 34.47
CA TYR A 21 -14.83 0.49 35.93
C TYR A 21 -13.42 0.79 36.46
N SER A 22 -12.42 1.10 35.63
CA SER A 22 -11.05 1.28 36.14
C SER A 22 -10.74 2.69 36.67
N GLY A 23 -11.75 3.53 36.89
CA GLY A 23 -11.57 4.82 37.57
C GLY A 23 -11.37 4.68 39.08
N SER A 24 -11.80 3.57 39.71
CA SER A 24 -11.59 3.36 41.15
C SER A 24 -10.18 2.89 41.48
N GLN A 25 -9.56 3.55 42.45
CA GLN A 25 -8.23 3.20 42.97
C GLN A 25 -8.20 1.76 43.52
N SER A 26 -9.27 1.34 44.22
CA SER A 26 -9.37 -0.01 44.79
C SER A 26 -9.44 -1.10 43.73
N ALA A 27 -10.20 -0.86 42.66
CA ALA A 27 -10.31 -1.77 41.52
C ALA A 27 -8.98 -1.90 40.77
N LEU A 28 -8.27 -0.78 40.58
CA LEU A 28 -6.93 -0.78 39.99
C LEU A 28 -5.95 -1.59 40.84
N LEU A 29 -5.93 -1.37 42.16
CA LEU A 29 -5.03 -2.09 43.07
C LEU A 29 -5.30 -3.59 43.08
N GLY A 30 -6.57 -4.00 43.09
CA GLY A 30 -6.94 -5.40 42.95
C GLY A 30 -6.44 -6.00 41.63
N TYR A 31 -6.64 -5.27 40.53
CA TYR A 31 -6.22 -5.71 39.20
C TYR A 31 -4.71 -5.96 39.11
N ILE A 32 -3.87 -5.00 39.53
CA ILE A 32 -2.41 -5.15 39.49
C ILE A 32 -1.88 -6.22 40.47
N GLN A 33 -2.69 -6.61 41.46
CA GLN A 33 -2.41 -7.71 42.39
C GLN A 33 -2.90 -9.07 41.87
N GLY A 34 -3.39 -9.14 40.62
CA GLY A 34 -3.83 -10.36 39.97
C GLY A 34 -5.29 -10.75 40.22
N GLN A 35 -6.10 -9.84 40.78
CA GLN A 35 -7.54 -10.06 40.87
C GLN A 35 -8.19 -9.81 39.50
N PRO A 36 -8.94 -10.77 38.95
CA PRO A 36 -9.57 -10.59 37.65
C PRO A 36 -10.68 -9.53 37.72
N ILE A 37 -10.71 -8.62 36.74
CA ILE A 37 -11.79 -7.65 36.61
C ILE A 37 -13.02 -8.39 36.07
N THR A 38 -14.12 -8.36 36.83
CA THR A 38 -15.37 -9.04 36.48
C THR A 38 -16.54 -8.05 36.46
N PRO A 39 -17.30 -7.95 35.36
CA PRO A 39 -17.09 -8.63 34.08
C PRO A 39 -15.81 -8.13 33.38
N THR A 40 -15.26 -8.96 32.48
CA THR A 40 -14.07 -8.60 31.68
C THR A 40 -14.32 -7.27 30.95
N PRO A 41 -13.50 -6.22 31.18
CA PRO A 41 -13.70 -4.91 30.58
C PRO A 41 -13.31 -4.92 29.10
N VAL A 42 -13.82 -3.94 28.35
CA VAL A 42 -13.39 -3.67 26.97
C VAL A 42 -12.20 -2.70 26.95
N ALA A 43 -12.11 -1.83 27.96
CA ALA A 43 -11.00 -0.90 28.20
C ALA A 43 -10.91 -0.55 29.69
N LEU A 44 -9.71 -0.15 30.12
CA LEU A 44 -9.43 0.52 31.38
C LEU A 44 -9.60 2.02 31.16
N GLU A 45 -10.36 2.68 32.01
CA GLU A 45 -10.58 4.13 32.03
C GLU A 45 -10.04 4.83 33.31
N PRO A 46 -8.71 4.86 33.53
CA PRO A 46 -8.14 5.48 34.73
C PRO A 46 -7.96 7.01 34.59
N PRO A 47 -7.82 7.75 35.72
CA PRO A 47 -7.18 9.06 35.71
C PRO A 47 -5.69 8.96 35.35
N ASP A 48 -5.09 10.02 34.81
CA ASP A 48 -3.67 10.06 34.50
C ASP A 48 -2.76 9.97 35.73
N TYR A 49 -3.24 10.45 36.88
CA TYR A 49 -2.61 10.24 38.19
C TYR A 49 -3.56 9.62 39.22
N TYR A 50 -3.01 8.73 40.04
CA TYR A 50 -3.62 8.27 41.29
C TYR A 50 -2.84 8.75 42.51
N LYS A 51 -3.57 9.03 43.60
CA LYS A 51 -2.96 9.32 44.90
C LYS A 51 -2.90 8.05 45.76
N LEU A 52 -1.77 7.34 45.74
CA LEU A 52 -1.55 6.15 46.55
C LEU A 52 -0.71 6.48 47.79
N SER A 53 -1.23 6.19 48.98
CA SER A 53 -0.54 6.41 50.27
C SER A 53 0.07 7.82 50.41
N GLY A 54 -0.64 8.84 49.93
CA GLY A 54 -0.22 10.24 49.96
C GLY A 54 0.64 10.70 48.78
N ASN A 55 1.12 9.78 47.93
CA ASN A 55 1.96 10.10 46.77
C ASN A 55 1.16 10.05 45.47
N TRP A 56 1.40 11.02 44.60
CA TRP A 56 0.85 11.02 43.24
C TRP A 56 1.71 10.15 42.33
N LEU A 57 1.07 9.22 41.64
CA LEU A 57 1.73 8.26 40.75
C LEU A 57 1.09 8.32 39.37
N ARG A 58 1.93 8.29 38.33
CA ARG A 58 1.49 8.20 36.94
C ARG A 58 0.82 6.86 36.71
N THR A 59 -0.43 6.87 36.30
CA THR A 59 -1.25 5.67 36.25
C THR A 59 -0.93 4.79 35.06
N VAL A 60 -0.75 5.41 33.88
CA VAL A 60 -0.58 4.68 32.62
C VAL A 60 0.65 3.76 32.64
N PRO A 61 1.85 4.21 33.07
CA PRO A 61 3.03 3.34 33.10
C PRO A 61 2.88 2.14 34.06
N ILE A 62 2.08 2.28 35.12
CA ILE A 62 1.82 1.21 36.08
C ILE A 62 0.87 0.16 35.46
N LEU A 63 -0.16 0.60 34.76
CA LEU A 63 -1.17 -0.28 34.18
C LEU A 63 -0.73 -0.96 32.89
N LYS A 64 0.12 -0.29 32.08
CA LYS A 64 0.45 -0.73 30.72
C LYS A 64 0.90 -2.19 30.63
N PRO A 65 1.82 -2.70 31.48
CA PRO A 65 2.26 -4.08 31.38
C PRO A 65 1.14 -5.11 31.61
N PHE A 66 0.20 -4.80 32.51
CA PHE A 66 -0.95 -5.66 32.81
C PHE A 66 -1.99 -5.60 31.69
N ALA A 67 -2.33 -4.38 31.25
CA ALA A 67 -3.26 -4.16 30.16
C ALA A 67 -2.78 -4.85 28.87
N ASP A 68 -1.50 -4.79 28.56
CA ASP A 68 -0.91 -5.48 27.41
C ASP A 68 -0.98 -7.00 27.53
N TYR A 69 -0.75 -7.54 28.73
CA TYR A 69 -0.84 -8.98 28.99
C TYR A 69 -2.27 -9.49 28.78
N ASP A 70 -3.27 -8.76 29.27
CA ASP A 70 -4.69 -9.14 29.19
C ASP A 70 -5.38 -8.68 27.89
N GLY A 71 -4.69 -7.88 27.07
CA GLY A 71 -5.24 -7.33 25.81
C GLY A 71 -6.23 -6.19 26.00
N TYR A 72 -6.20 -5.49 27.13
CA TYR A 72 -7.03 -4.32 27.40
C TYR A 72 -6.41 -3.05 26.82
N LYS A 73 -7.28 -2.07 26.54
CA LYS A 73 -6.89 -0.72 26.13
C LYS A 73 -6.96 0.26 27.29
N ILE A 74 -6.13 1.30 27.32
CA ILE A 74 -6.11 2.32 28.38
C ILE A 74 -6.62 3.68 27.85
N TYR A 75 -7.73 4.15 28.41
CA TYR A 75 -8.48 5.34 28.00
C TYR A 75 -8.42 6.35 29.14
N VAL A 76 -7.55 7.35 29.04
CA VAL A 76 -7.18 8.16 30.20
C VAL A 76 -8.11 9.35 30.39
N TRP A 77 -8.50 9.60 31.64
CA TRP A 77 -9.14 10.85 32.09
C TRP A 77 -8.09 11.79 32.70
N GLY A 78 -8.22 13.10 32.47
CA GLY A 78 -7.42 14.09 33.20
C GLY A 78 -7.79 14.12 34.69
N SER A 79 -6.78 14.06 35.57
CA SER A 79 -6.93 14.23 37.01
C SER A 79 -6.70 15.67 37.43
N ASP A 80 -7.33 16.09 38.52
CA ASP A 80 -7.16 17.43 39.13
C ASP A 80 -5.71 17.75 39.56
N HIS A 81 -4.81 16.76 39.55
CA HIS A 81 -3.41 16.97 39.91
C HIS A 81 -2.60 17.61 38.77
N ASP A 82 -2.96 17.33 37.52
CA ASP A 82 -2.23 17.89 36.38
C ASP A 82 -2.83 19.25 35.99
N GLU A 83 -2.07 20.33 36.20
CA GLU A 83 -2.48 21.69 35.85
C GLU A 83 -2.51 21.92 34.33
N ALA A 84 -1.84 21.06 33.56
CA ALA A 84 -1.73 21.18 32.11
C ALA A 84 -2.76 20.32 31.35
N GLN A 85 -3.86 19.90 32.00
CA GLN A 85 -4.89 19.08 31.37
C GLN A 85 -5.34 19.63 30.00
N ASP A 86 -5.50 18.70 29.05
CA ASP A 86 -5.98 18.97 27.68
C ASP A 86 -5.13 19.92 26.85
N THR A 87 -3.85 20.09 27.23
CA THR A 87 -2.85 20.82 26.46
C THR A 87 -1.93 19.89 25.66
N ASP A 88 -1.16 20.46 24.74
CA ASP A 88 -0.19 19.73 23.92
C ASP A 88 0.84 18.95 24.77
N PRO A 89 1.46 19.53 25.83
CA PRO A 89 2.32 18.78 26.76
C PRO A 89 1.63 17.61 27.46
N PHE A 90 0.34 17.76 27.80
CA PHE A 90 -0.43 16.71 28.45
C PHE A 90 -0.66 15.54 27.48
N TYR A 91 -1.07 15.81 26.25
CA TYR A 91 -1.21 14.77 25.24
C TYR A 91 0.13 14.09 24.93
N ALA A 92 1.21 14.86 24.77
CA ALA A 92 2.56 14.34 24.58
C ALA A 92 2.95 13.34 25.67
N LYS A 93 2.77 13.74 26.95
CA LYS A 93 3.03 12.90 28.11
C LYS A 93 2.25 11.60 28.05
N LEU A 94 0.93 11.65 27.82
CA LEU A 94 0.13 10.42 27.86
C LEU A 94 0.41 9.47 26.69
N ILE A 95 0.81 10.00 25.53
CA ILE A 95 1.29 9.20 24.39
C ILE A 95 2.61 8.51 24.75
N GLU A 96 3.56 9.24 25.35
CA GLU A 96 4.84 8.70 25.81
C GLU A 96 4.64 7.59 26.86
N GLU A 97 3.69 7.78 27.76
CA GLU A 97 3.35 6.80 28.80
C GLU A 97 2.62 5.57 28.23
N GLY A 98 2.14 5.62 26.98
CA GLY A 98 1.56 4.48 26.28
C GLY A 98 0.04 4.35 26.42
N ALA A 99 -0.68 5.43 26.67
CA ALA A 99 -2.14 5.42 26.64
C ALA A 99 -2.67 5.17 25.22
N ASP A 100 -3.77 4.42 25.10
CA ASP A 100 -4.39 4.12 23.81
C ASP A 100 -5.41 5.19 23.37
N SER A 101 -6.01 5.90 24.34
CA SER A 101 -7.01 6.94 24.09
C SER A 101 -7.08 7.96 25.22
N TYR A 102 -7.72 9.10 24.95
CA TYR A 102 -7.85 10.24 25.86
C TYR A 102 -9.30 10.70 25.93
N ASN A 103 -9.84 10.78 27.14
CA ASN A 103 -11.13 11.38 27.40
C ASN A 103 -10.94 12.87 27.65
N THR A 104 -10.94 13.65 26.56
CA THR A 104 -10.75 15.10 26.57
C THR A 104 -12.09 15.85 26.42
N PRO A 105 -12.36 16.92 27.20
CA PRO A 105 -13.41 17.89 26.93
C PRO A 105 -13.11 18.82 25.74
N ASP A 106 -11.86 18.88 25.26
CA ASP A 106 -11.43 19.63 24.08
C ASP A 106 -10.97 18.68 22.94
N PRO A 107 -11.92 18.03 22.24
CA PRO A 107 -11.60 17.10 21.17
C PRO A 107 -10.94 17.78 19.97
N LEU A 108 -11.12 19.09 19.79
CA LEU A 108 -10.52 19.83 18.68
C LEU A 108 -9.02 20.05 18.93
N ASN A 109 -8.64 20.39 20.16
CA ASN A 109 -7.23 20.54 20.50
C ASN A 109 -6.48 19.21 20.38
N LEU A 110 -7.07 18.11 20.88
CA LEU A 110 -6.49 16.78 20.69
C LEU A 110 -6.35 16.42 19.20
N ALA A 111 -7.39 16.66 18.38
CA ALA A 111 -7.33 16.36 16.96
C ALA A 111 -6.22 17.15 16.25
N ARG A 112 -6.05 18.43 16.58
CA ARG A 112 -4.95 19.29 16.10
C ARG A 112 -3.60 18.71 16.50
N TYR A 113 -3.41 18.43 17.79
CA TYR A 113 -2.15 17.90 18.31
C TYR A 113 -1.76 16.58 17.62
N LEU A 114 -2.69 15.62 17.53
CA LEU A 114 -2.44 14.33 16.90
C LEU A 114 -2.07 14.50 15.42
N CYS A 115 -2.71 15.44 14.73
CA CYS A 115 -2.40 15.79 13.34
C CYS A 115 -0.98 16.33 13.19
N GLU A 116 -0.66 17.41 13.91
CA GLU A 116 0.62 18.14 13.82
C GLU A 116 1.83 17.26 14.17
N ASN A 117 1.65 16.28 15.07
CA ASN A 117 2.70 15.38 15.52
C ASN A 117 2.77 14.05 14.75
N GLY A 118 2.06 13.92 13.61
CA GLY A 118 2.15 12.72 12.78
C GLY A 118 1.62 11.44 13.42
N ILE A 119 0.71 11.55 14.39
CA ILE A 119 0.13 10.40 15.10
C ILE A 119 -1.08 9.90 14.32
N ALA A 120 -0.96 8.68 13.79
CA ALA A 120 -1.99 8.06 12.96
C ALA A 120 -3.26 7.73 13.75
N SER A 121 -4.33 7.40 13.02
CA SER A 121 -5.47 6.70 13.59
C SER A 121 -5.11 5.27 14.01
N ALA A 122 -5.99 4.62 14.80
CA ALA A 122 -5.78 3.24 15.23
C ALA A 122 -5.66 2.26 14.05
N ASP A 123 -6.31 2.57 12.93
CA ASP A 123 -6.26 1.77 11.69
C ASP A 123 -5.01 2.08 10.83
N GLY A 124 -4.14 2.99 11.28
CA GLY A 124 -2.95 3.43 10.58
C GLY A 124 -3.20 4.45 9.46
N GLU A 125 -4.44 4.92 9.30
CA GLU A 125 -4.79 5.95 8.32
C GLU A 125 -4.43 7.36 8.84
N PRO A 126 -4.05 8.30 7.94
CA PRO A 126 -3.86 9.71 8.27
C PRO A 126 -5.13 10.34 8.86
N ARG A 127 -4.98 11.17 9.90
CA ARG A 127 -6.07 11.93 10.53
C ARG A 127 -6.38 13.23 9.80
N CYS A 128 -5.41 13.77 9.06
CA CYS A 128 -5.51 15.05 8.37
C CYS A 128 -4.71 15.05 7.06
N PRO A 129 -5.00 15.97 6.12
CA PRO A 129 -4.27 16.09 4.86
C PRO A 129 -2.75 16.28 5.02
N GLU A 130 -2.32 16.95 6.09
CA GLU A 130 -0.92 17.24 6.40
C GLU A 130 -0.12 15.98 6.73
N GLN A 131 -0.79 14.92 7.19
CA GLN A 131 -0.20 13.62 7.48
C GLN A 131 -0.03 12.73 6.23
N VAL A 132 -0.53 13.17 5.08
CA VAL A 132 -0.35 12.45 3.81
C VAL A 132 1.06 12.70 3.28
N CYS A 133 1.84 11.62 3.17
CA CYS A 133 3.19 11.73 2.60
C CYS A 133 3.17 12.29 1.16
N PRO A 134 4.21 13.04 0.77
CA PRO A 134 4.38 13.53 -0.60
C PRO A 134 4.30 12.41 -1.65
N GLU A 135 4.00 12.78 -2.89
CA GLU A 135 3.94 11.79 -3.97
C GLU A 135 5.27 11.02 -4.09
N GLY A 136 5.17 9.69 -3.98
CA GLY A 136 6.32 8.80 -4.11
C GLY A 136 6.90 8.32 -2.79
N GLN A 137 6.28 8.70 -1.68
CA GLN A 137 6.54 8.15 -0.37
C GLN A 137 5.31 7.38 0.15
N THR A 138 5.50 6.61 1.21
CA THR A 138 4.48 5.88 1.96
C THR A 138 4.76 6.00 3.46
N GLY A 139 3.74 5.84 4.30
CA GLY A 139 3.84 6.08 5.74
C GLY A 139 2.99 7.28 6.17
N ILE A 140 3.38 7.91 7.29
CA ILE A 140 2.66 9.03 7.90
C ILE A 140 3.62 10.21 8.05
N ALA A 141 3.24 11.36 7.48
CA ALA A 141 4.01 12.60 7.62
C ALA A 141 3.87 13.18 9.05
N PRO A 142 4.83 13.97 9.54
CA PRO A 142 6.06 14.38 8.85
C PRO A 142 7.20 13.36 8.92
N ASP A 143 7.32 12.59 10.01
CA ASP A 143 8.57 11.90 10.34
C ASP A 143 8.68 10.47 9.78
N ASN A 144 7.56 9.82 9.45
CA ASN A 144 7.51 8.40 9.08
C ASN A 144 7.28 8.17 7.58
N CYS A 145 7.61 9.14 6.73
CA CYS A 145 7.53 8.97 5.28
C CYS A 145 8.76 8.23 4.72
N VAL A 146 8.52 7.15 3.99
CA VAL A 146 9.55 6.29 3.38
C VAL A 146 9.40 6.30 1.86
N ASP A 147 10.51 6.47 1.14
CA ASP A 147 10.53 6.45 -0.32
C ASP A 147 10.07 5.12 -0.90
N LEU A 148 9.11 5.19 -1.83
CA LEU A 148 8.70 4.03 -2.60
C LEU A 148 9.79 3.67 -3.62
N PRO A 149 10.11 2.37 -3.78
CA PRO A 149 11.12 1.96 -4.74
C PRO A 149 10.68 2.29 -6.17
N ALA A 150 11.64 2.55 -7.06
CA ALA A 150 11.33 2.77 -8.48
C ALA A 150 10.70 1.53 -9.13
N ILE A 151 9.69 1.73 -9.98
CA ILE A 151 9.01 0.64 -10.68
C ILE A 151 9.98 -0.01 -11.68
N LYS A 152 10.20 -1.32 -11.53
CA LYS A 152 11.01 -2.15 -12.43
C LYS A 152 10.13 -3.11 -13.22
N VAL A 153 10.64 -3.62 -14.34
CA VAL A 153 9.93 -4.69 -15.09
C VAL A 153 9.94 -5.97 -14.25
N LYS A 154 8.76 -6.54 -14.01
CA LYS A 154 8.56 -7.86 -13.39
C LYS A 154 8.29 -8.95 -14.42
N GLY A 155 7.67 -8.60 -15.56
CA GLY A 155 7.26 -9.57 -16.57
C GLY A 155 7.09 -8.96 -17.95
N LEU A 156 7.31 -9.81 -18.97
CA LEU A 156 7.16 -9.43 -20.37
C LEU A 156 6.48 -10.57 -21.14
N ARG A 157 5.41 -10.27 -21.87
CA ARG A 157 4.70 -11.26 -22.69
C ARG A 157 4.33 -10.69 -24.05
N LEU A 158 4.57 -11.46 -25.10
CA LEU A 158 4.22 -11.11 -26.47
C LEU A 158 3.12 -12.04 -26.99
N SER A 159 2.02 -11.44 -27.44
CA SER A 159 0.83 -12.17 -27.88
C SER A 159 0.43 -11.78 -29.31
N PRO A 160 0.00 -12.75 -30.14
CA PRO A 160 -0.03 -14.18 -29.87
C PRO A 160 1.39 -14.79 -29.89
N ALA A 161 1.62 -15.88 -29.15
CA ALA A 161 2.92 -16.57 -29.10
C ALA A 161 3.29 -17.25 -30.44
N LYS A 162 2.28 -17.72 -31.18
CA LYS A 162 2.42 -18.26 -32.53
C LYS A 162 1.39 -17.62 -33.45
N GLY A 163 1.69 -17.50 -34.75
CA GLY A 163 0.70 -16.99 -35.69
C GLY A 163 1.11 -17.08 -37.16
N LYS A 164 0.22 -16.61 -38.03
CA LYS A 164 0.44 -16.49 -39.47
C LYS A 164 0.57 -15.01 -39.86
N LEU A 165 1.44 -14.70 -40.83
CA LEU A 165 1.60 -13.38 -41.45
C LEU A 165 1.72 -13.57 -42.97
N LYS A 166 0.89 -12.89 -43.76
CA LYS A 166 1.06 -12.89 -45.22
C LYS A 166 2.17 -11.92 -45.61
N ALA A 167 3.02 -12.32 -46.55
CA ALA A 167 4.03 -11.44 -47.13
C ALA A 167 3.38 -10.19 -47.74
N GLY A 168 4.03 -9.04 -47.61
CA GLY A 168 3.50 -7.73 -48.01
C GLY A 168 2.45 -7.12 -47.08
N LYS A 169 1.96 -7.84 -46.07
CA LYS A 169 0.92 -7.35 -45.14
C LYS A 169 1.50 -6.98 -43.76
N LYS A 170 0.69 -6.23 -42.99
CA LYS A 170 0.96 -5.86 -41.61
C LYS A 170 0.27 -6.84 -40.65
N LYS A 171 0.78 -6.96 -39.44
CA LYS A 171 0.12 -7.63 -38.32
C LYS A 171 0.45 -6.92 -37.02
N VAL A 172 -0.50 -6.93 -36.09
CA VAL A 172 -0.32 -6.33 -34.77
C VAL A 172 -0.05 -7.43 -33.75
N LEU A 173 0.97 -7.24 -32.93
CA LEU A 173 1.28 -8.03 -31.75
C LEU A 173 0.97 -7.19 -30.52
N THR A 174 0.48 -7.83 -29.45
CA THR A 174 0.27 -7.17 -28.17
C THR A 174 1.42 -7.51 -27.24
N LEU A 175 2.13 -6.49 -26.78
CA LEU A 175 3.15 -6.60 -25.75
C LEU A 175 2.52 -6.25 -24.39
N SER A 176 2.48 -7.22 -23.50
CA SER A 176 2.13 -7.03 -22.10
C SER A 176 3.40 -6.88 -21.28
N ILE A 177 3.46 -5.82 -20.47
CA ILE A 177 4.61 -5.46 -19.64
C ILE A 177 4.08 -5.30 -18.21
N THR A 178 4.58 -6.11 -17.29
CA THR A 178 4.14 -6.08 -15.88
C THR A 178 5.23 -5.37 -15.06
N GLY A 179 4.84 -4.34 -14.30
CA GLY A 179 5.72 -3.63 -13.37
C GLY A 179 5.77 -4.29 -11.99
N THR A 180 6.79 -3.98 -11.20
CA THR A 180 6.78 -4.18 -9.74
C THR A 180 5.89 -3.14 -9.07
N ASN A 181 5.64 -3.30 -7.77
CA ASN A 181 5.10 -2.21 -6.95
C ASN A 181 6.19 -1.16 -6.77
N GLY A 182 5.82 0.11 -6.76
CA GLY A 182 6.76 1.22 -6.65
C GLY A 182 6.21 2.55 -7.14
N TYR A 183 7.02 3.60 -7.08
CA TYR A 183 6.66 4.93 -7.57
C TYR A 183 7.50 5.33 -8.78
N LYS A 184 6.79 5.63 -9.89
CA LYS A 184 7.34 6.00 -11.21
C LYS A 184 8.37 4.99 -11.76
N GLY A 185 8.39 4.82 -13.07
CA GLY A 185 9.39 3.95 -13.68
C GLY A 185 9.27 3.94 -15.19
N ARG A 186 10.42 3.86 -15.86
CA ARG A 186 10.48 3.77 -17.32
C ARG A 186 11.22 2.51 -17.71
N ALA A 187 10.68 1.81 -18.70
CA ALA A 187 11.32 0.66 -19.28
C ALA A 187 11.52 0.86 -20.77
N THR A 188 12.75 0.65 -21.23
CA THR A 188 13.04 0.50 -22.65
C THR A 188 12.93 -0.98 -23.03
N ILE A 189 12.04 -1.28 -23.97
CA ILE A 189 11.86 -2.60 -24.53
C ILE A 189 12.55 -2.64 -25.88
N ARG A 190 13.54 -3.53 -26.03
CA ARG A 190 14.20 -3.79 -27.31
C ARG A 190 13.44 -4.88 -28.06
N LEU A 191 13.27 -4.69 -29.36
CA LEU A 191 12.53 -5.58 -30.24
C LEU A 191 13.45 -6.04 -31.39
N LYS A 192 13.48 -7.35 -31.66
CA LYS A 192 14.29 -7.96 -32.71
C LYS A 192 13.48 -8.96 -33.51
N SER A 193 13.68 -9.00 -34.83
CA SER A 193 13.17 -10.07 -35.69
C SER A 193 14.33 -10.95 -36.15
N SER A 194 14.14 -12.27 -36.14
CA SER A 194 15.09 -13.21 -36.77
C SER A 194 15.08 -13.13 -38.30
N ASN A 195 14.02 -12.58 -38.90
CA ASN A 195 13.86 -12.48 -40.35
C ASN A 195 14.04 -11.02 -40.79
N ARG A 196 15.09 -10.74 -41.57
CA ARG A 196 15.46 -9.38 -42.05
C ARG A 196 14.38 -8.75 -42.94
N ASN A 197 13.49 -9.57 -43.52
CA ASN A 197 12.36 -9.17 -44.35
C ASN A 197 11.07 -8.88 -43.54
N VAL A 198 11.12 -8.97 -42.21
CA VAL A 198 10.06 -8.50 -41.32
C VAL A 198 10.54 -7.26 -40.57
N LYS A 199 9.87 -6.14 -40.80
CA LYS A 199 10.21 -4.82 -40.27
C LYS A 199 9.34 -4.50 -39.05
N LEU A 200 9.97 -3.91 -38.04
CA LEU A 200 9.37 -3.46 -36.78
C LEU A 200 10.24 -2.35 -36.18
N LYS A 201 9.68 -1.57 -35.25
CA LYS A 201 10.47 -0.65 -34.42
C LYS A 201 11.49 -1.44 -33.61
N LYS A 202 12.73 -0.93 -33.49
CA LYS A 202 13.82 -1.60 -32.75
C LYS A 202 13.71 -1.43 -31.23
N SER A 203 13.13 -0.33 -30.77
CA SER A 203 12.92 -0.05 -29.35
C SER A 203 11.64 0.74 -29.14
N ILE A 204 11.06 0.59 -27.95
CA ILE A 204 9.99 1.42 -27.43
C ILE A 204 10.28 1.74 -25.95
N THR A 205 10.07 2.97 -25.53
CA THR A 205 10.11 3.36 -24.12
C THR A 205 8.69 3.48 -23.62
N VAL A 206 8.42 2.94 -22.44
CA VAL A 206 7.10 3.00 -21.80
C VAL A 206 7.24 3.43 -20.34
N ASN A 207 6.25 4.17 -19.85
CA ASN A 207 6.06 4.40 -18.43
C ASN A 207 5.38 3.16 -17.83
N LEU A 208 5.96 2.62 -16.77
CA LEU A 208 5.42 1.45 -16.08
C LEU A 208 4.33 1.88 -15.09
N LEU A 209 3.37 0.99 -14.86
CA LEU A 209 2.31 1.16 -13.88
C LEU A 209 2.62 0.28 -12.67
N SER A 210 2.46 0.83 -11.47
CA SER A 210 2.74 0.11 -10.21
C SER A 210 1.85 -1.12 -10.09
N GLY A 211 2.46 -2.30 -9.93
CA GLY A 211 1.78 -3.60 -9.79
C GLY A 211 0.93 -4.07 -10.99
N LYS A 212 0.72 -3.22 -12.00
CA LYS A 212 -0.21 -3.46 -13.10
C LYS A 212 0.50 -3.88 -14.39
N THR A 213 -0.28 -4.47 -15.30
CA THR A 213 0.21 -4.87 -16.63
C THR A 213 -0.21 -3.87 -17.69
N LEU A 214 0.76 -3.21 -18.30
CA LEU A 214 0.57 -2.34 -19.45
C LEU A 214 0.51 -3.18 -20.74
N LYS A 215 -0.49 -2.94 -21.59
CA LYS A 215 -0.60 -3.55 -22.93
C LYS A 215 -0.27 -2.53 -24.01
N LYS A 216 0.73 -2.80 -24.86
CA LYS A 216 1.11 -1.97 -26.00
C LYS A 216 1.00 -2.74 -27.31
N LYS A 217 0.34 -2.15 -28.31
CA LYS A 217 0.27 -2.72 -29.66
C LYS A 217 1.56 -2.42 -30.44
N ILE A 218 2.15 -3.46 -31.01
CA ILE A 218 3.34 -3.41 -31.86
C ILE A 218 2.94 -3.85 -33.27
N THR A 219 3.04 -2.95 -34.23
CA THR A 219 2.79 -3.27 -35.63
C THR A 219 4.07 -3.77 -36.29
N ILE A 220 3.99 -4.93 -36.91
CA ILE A 220 5.05 -5.51 -37.72
C ILE A 220 4.61 -5.60 -39.19
N ARG A 221 5.55 -5.49 -40.12
CA ARG A 221 5.30 -5.55 -41.57
C ARG A 221 6.22 -6.58 -42.22
N ALA A 222 5.64 -7.56 -42.91
CA ALA A 222 6.41 -8.43 -43.80
C ALA A 222 6.56 -7.76 -45.17
N THR A 223 7.77 -7.74 -45.73
CA THR A 223 7.97 -7.34 -47.13
C THR A 223 7.37 -8.39 -48.08
N ARG A 224 7.16 -8.05 -49.36
CA ARG A 224 6.66 -9.02 -50.36
C ARG A 224 7.62 -10.20 -50.57
N LYS A 225 8.92 -10.01 -50.30
CA LYS A 225 9.98 -11.03 -50.38
C LYS A 225 10.08 -11.92 -49.13
N ALA A 226 9.31 -11.63 -48.07
CA ALA A 226 9.37 -12.38 -46.83
C ALA A 226 8.86 -13.83 -47.03
N ARG A 227 9.61 -14.82 -46.51
CA ARG A 227 9.28 -16.25 -46.54
C ARG A 227 9.75 -16.92 -45.24
N GLY A 228 9.26 -18.12 -44.95
CA GLY A 228 9.70 -18.94 -43.82
C GLY A 228 9.10 -18.53 -42.48
N LYS A 229 9.89 -18.57 -41.40
CA LYS A 229 9.47 -18.18 -40.04
C LYS A 229 10.14 -16.88 -39.61
N ALA A 230 9.43 -16.06 -38.85
CA ALA A 230 9.95 -14.88 -38.17
C ALA A 230 9.74 -15.01 -36.66
N LYS A 231 10.83 -15.11 -35.91
CA LYS A 231 10.84 -15.07 -34.44
C LYS A 231 11.04 -13.62 -34.01
N ILE A 232 9.97 -13.01 -33.51
CA ILE A 232 9.99 -11.67 -32.91
C ILE A 232 10.32 -11.84 -31.43
N THR A 233 11.35 -11.15 -30.96
CA THR A 233 11.79 -11.16 -29.57
C THR A 233 11.65 -9.77 -28.99
N ALA A 234 10.99 -9.65 -27.84
CA ALA A 234 11.04 -8.46 -27.00
C ALA A 234 11.89 -8.74 -25.77
N SER A 235 12.68 -7.76 -25.33
CA SER A 235 13.56 -7.88 -24.18
C SER A 235 13.68 -6.58 -23.39
N SER A 236 13.73 -6.69 -22.08
CA SER A 236 14.05 -5.59 -21.16
C SER A 236 14.78 -6.16 -19.93
N GLY A 237 16.03 -5.77 -19.73
CA GLY A 237 16.92 -6.40 -18.75
C GLY A 237 16.99 -7.92 -18.94
N LYS A 238 16.72 -8.68 -17.87
CA LYS A 238 16.68 -10.15 -17.88
C LYS A 238 15.43 -10.75 -18.54
N PHE A 239 14.35 -9.97 -18.69
CA PHE A 239 13.08 -10.48 -19.19
C PHE A 239 13.06 -10.54 -20.71
N ARG A 240 12.59 -11.67 -21.25
CA ARG A 240 12.50 -11.93 -22.68
C ARG A 240 11.19 -12.61 -23.01
N SER A 241 10.56 -12.19 -24.10
CA SER A 241 9.37 -12.84 -24.64
C SER A 241 9.46 -12.98 -26.15
N ARG A 242 8.88 -14.04 -26.70
CA ARG A 242 9.01 -14.40 -28.11
C ARG A 242 7.66 -14.68 -28.72
N SER A 243 7.47 -14.21 -29.95
CA SER A 243 6.36 -14.59 -30.83
C SER A 243 6.93 -15.16 -32.13
N THR A 244 6.45 -16.32 -32.56
CA THR A 244 6.90 -16.97 -33.80
C THR A 244 5.81 -16.92 -34.85
N LEU A 245 6.10 -16.28 -35.99
CA LEU A 245 5.15 -16.11 -37.08
C LEU A 245 5.58 -16.90 -38.31
N SER A 246 4.68 -17.70 -38.83
CA SER A 246 4.81 -18.36 -40.13
C SER A 246 4.43 -17.39 -41.24
N ILE A 247 5.33 -17.18 -42.20
CA ILE A 247 5.14 -16.26 -43.31
C ILE A 247 4.62 -17.02 -44.52
N LYS A 248 3.39 -16.70 -44.95
CA LYS A 248 2.83 -17.21 -46.20
C LYS A 248 3.29 -16.31 -47.37
N SER A 249 3.83 -16.91 -48.42
CA SER A 249 4.26 -16.19 -49.63
C SER A 249 3.07 -15.55 -50.35
N VAL A 250 3.35 -14.49 -51.13
CA VAL A 250 2.32 -13.80 -51.93
C VAL A 250 1.87 -14.65 -53.12
N CYS A 251 2.78 -15.43 -53.72
CA CYS A 251 2.45 -16.48 -54.69
C CYS A 251 2.92 -17.83 -54.13
N SER A 252 2.00 -18.78 -53.99
CA SER A 252 2.38 -20.19 -53.95
C SER A 252 2.57 -20.61 -55.40
N LYS A 253 3.82 -20.82 -55.85
CA LYS A 253 4.01 -21.64 -57.06
C LYS A 253 3.44 -23.01 -56.72
N LYS A 254 2.26 -23.35 -57.24
CA LYS A 254 1.72 -24.71 -57.18
C LYS A 254 2.69 -25.54 -58.04
N LYS A 255 3.46 -26.44 -57.43
CA LYS A 255 4.16 -27.50 -58.17
C LYS A 255 3.08 -28.53 -58.54
N SER A 256 2.31 -28.23 -59.57
CA SER A 256 1.42 -29.16 -60.26
C SER A 256 1.25 -28.55 -61.65
N GLY A 257 1.56 -29.33 -62.69
CA GLY A 257 1.63 -28.89 -64.08
C GLY A 257 0.44 -28.01 -64.51
N GLY A 258 0.74 -27.01 -65.34
CA GLY A 258 -0.24 -26.06 -65.86
C GLY A 258 -0.06 -24.67 -65.27
N GLY A 259 0.43 -23.75 -66.11
CA GLY A 259 0.95 -22.45 -65.71
C GLY A 259 -0.07 -21.51 -65.08
N GLN A 260 0.39 -20.78 -64.05
CA GLN A 260 -0.03 -19.40 -63.87
C GLN A 260 1.17 -18.57 -63.38
N VAL A 261 1.66 -17.75 -64.30
CA VAL A 261 2.78 -16.83 -64.11
C VAL A 261 2.27 -15.61 -63.34
N CYS A 262 2.73 -15.43 -62.10
CA CYS A 262 2.49 -14.19 -61.37
C CYS A 262 3.23 -13.03 -62.07
N GLY A 263 2.48 -12.22 -62.82
CA GLY A 263 2.82 -10.83 -63.17
C GLY A 263 3.89 -10.64 -64.25
N LYS A 264 3.46 -10.56 -65.52
CA LYS A 264 4.12 -9.65 -66.46
C LYS A 264 3.89 -8.23 -65.95
N THR A 265 4.97 -7.48 -65.76
CA THR A 265 4.96 -6.02 -65.69
C THR A 265 4.42 -5.50 -67.02
N ASN A 266 3.22 -4.91 -67.02
CA ASN A 266 2.82 -4.03 -68.11
C ASN A 266 3.58 -2.72 -67.93
N HIS A 267 4.66 -2.58 -68.68
CA HIS A 267 5.15 -1.27 -69.09
C HIS A 267 4.36 -0.90 -70.34
N LEU A 268 3.45 0.07 -70.18
CA LEU A 268 2.99 1.00 -71.21
C LEU A 268 2.90 2.36 -70.53
#